data_AF-A0A7S3RTU3-F1
#
_entry.id   AF-A0A7S3RTU3-F1
#
_cell.length_a   1.000
_cell.length_b   1.000
_cell.length_c   1.000
_cell.angle_alpha   90.00
_cell.angle_beta   90.00
_cell.angle_gamma   90.00
#
_symmetry.space_group_name_H-M   'P 1'
#
loop_
_entity.id
_entity.type
_entity.pdbx_description
1 polymer ?
#
loop_
_entity_poly.entity_id
_entity_poly.type
_entity_poly.pdbx_seq_one_letter_code
_entity_poly.pdbx_strand_id
1 'polypeptide(L)'
;AAAAAAAVGVGGAGVRVWRSDGPPLASGGGQELAPDLSAACSVAQEMRAAVLAELQLPSSAGVARNKLAARLLSAAAKPAGELKGGLAAVADASAAAFLRSRRLLTIPGLQQKRGRALAEALSHLARHAEARQAGGGTGGGAGGVDGGSPGFGPCSTSSLTLGDALSVGRAALARLVGEAEAAELLRLGEGGCDGGVVERGPARSISAEVSFPPTSDAARHAETLRGLAATLLRRCAADGRP
;
A
#
# COMPACT_ATOMS: atom_id res chain seq x y z
N ALA A 1 3.14 1.84 15.50
CA ALA A 1 3.69 0.61 14.91
C ALA A 1 2.95 -0.58 15.51
N ALA A 2 2.26 -1.35 14.68
CA ALA A 2 1.68 -2.69 14.94
C ALA A 2 0.89 -3.07 13.68
N ALA A 3 1.61 -3.37 12.58
CA ALA A 3 0.98 -3.98 11.42
C ALA A 3 0.56 -5.39 11.83
N ALA A 4 -0.67 -5.81 11.50
CA ALA A 4 -1.13 -7.18 11.74
C ALA A 4 -0.08 -8.16 11.21
N ALA A 5 0.41 -9.03 12.09
CA ALA A 5 1.46 -10.00 11.80
C ALA A 5 0.90 -11.08 10.88
N ALA A 6 1.00 -10.87 9.56
CA ALA A 6 0.85 -11.94 8.59
C ALA A 6 2.05 -12.89 8.74
N ALA A 7 1.80 -14.20 8.80
CA ALA A 7 2.86 -15.19 8.90
C ALA A 7 3.66 -15.22 7.59
N VAL A 8 4.96 -14.94 7.68
CA VAL A 8 5.85 -14.91 6.54
C VAL A 8 6.68 -16.18 6.53
N GLY A 9 6.39 -17.08 5.59
CA GLY A 9 7.22 -18.27 5.36
C GLY A 9 8.48 -17.90 4.57
N VAL A 10 9.62 -18.49 4.95
CA VAL A 10 10.87 -18.37 4.20
C VAL A 10 10.84 -19.39 3.05
N GLY A 11 10.71 -18.90 1.82
CA GLY A 11 10.98 -19.71 0.63
C GLY A 11 12.49 -19.89 0.44
N GLY A 12 12.91 -20.93 -0.29
CA GLY A 12 14.32 -21.11 -0.67
C GLY A 12 14.91 -19.82 -1.25
N ALA A 13 16.17 -19.53 -0.92
CA ALA A 13 16.92 -18.31 -1.28
C ALA A 13 16.61 -17.00 -0.49
N GLY A 14 15.88 -17.06 0.63
CA GLY A 14 15.69 -15.88 1.50
C GLY A 14 14.58 -14.93 1.04
N VAL A 15 13.75 -15.38 0.10
CA VAL A 15 12.52 -14.71 -0.34
C VAL A 15 11.42 -14.92 0.69
N ARG A 16 10.76 -13.84 1.09
CA ARG A 16 9.60 -13.86 1.97
C ARG A 16 8.32 -13.98 1.14
N VAL A 17 7.64 -15.13 1.18
CA VAL A 17 6.36 -15.30 0.49
C VAL A 17 5.24 -14.92 1.44
N TRP A 18 4.42 -13.94 1.05
CA TRP A 18 3.25 -13.55 1.82
C TRP A 18 2.21 -14.66 1.79
N ARG A 19 1.62 -14.97 2.95
CA ARG A 19 0.53 -15.91 3.13
C ARG A 19 -0.62 -15.23 3.88
N SER A 20 -1.85 -15.58 3.53
CA SER A 20 -3.06 -15.04 4.16
C SER A 20 -3.29 -15.54 5.58
N ASP A 21 -2.73 -16.70 5.91
CA ASP A 21 -3.10 -17.42 7.14
C ASP A 21 -2.18 -17.02 8.31
N GLY A 22 -2.73 -17.10 9.53
CA GLY A 22 -2.06 -16.84 10.80
C GLY A 22 -0.86 -17.77 11.06
N PRO A 23 -0.38 -17.91 12.32
CA PRO A 23 0.93 -18.48 12.63
C PRO A 23 1.15 -19.83 11.91
N PRO A 24 2.39 -20.12 11.46
CA PRO A 24 2.65 -21.22 10.55
C PRO A 24 2.24 -22.55 11.19
N LEU A 25 1.14 -23.12 10.72
CA LEU A 25 0.86 -24.53 10.93
C LEU A 25 1.93 -25.29 10.15
N ALA A 26 2.71 -26.10 10.87
CA ALA A 26 3.65 -27.02 10.27
C ALA A 26 2.90 -27.92 9.28
N SER A 27 3.46 -28.04 8.07
CA SER A 27 3.06 -28.88 6.94
C SER A 27 2.06 -28.31 5.91
N GLY A 28 2.55 -28.15 4.68
CA GLY A 28 1.88 -28.77 3.52
C GLY A 28 1.27 -27.86 2.46
N GLY A 29 0.64 -26.74 2.83
CA GLY A 29 -0.04 -25.84 1.87
C GLY A 29 0.84 -24.68 1.44
N GLY A 30 2.07 -24.91 1.01
CA GLY A 30 2.91 -23.84 0.50
C GLY A 30 2.28 -23.28 -0.77
N GLN A 31 1.70 -22.08 -0.75
CA GLN A 31 1.35 -21.42 -2.00
C GLN A 31 2.62 -21.24 -2.82
N GLU A 32 2.73 -22.06 -3.86
CA GLU A 32 3.85 -22.05 -4.78
C GLU A 32 3.74 -20.79 -5.65
N LEU A 33 4.84 -20.07 -5.79
CA LEU A 33 4.92 -18.99 -6.75
C LEU A 33 4.85 -19.61 -8.14
N ALA A 34 4.08 -19.01 -9.03
CA ALA A 34 4.13 -19.36 -10.44
C ALA A 34 5.59 -19.30 -10.95
N PRO A 35 6.00 -20.14 -11.90
CA PRO A 35 7.40 -20.23 -12.34
C PRO A 35 8.01 -18.89 -12.76
N ASP A 36 7.21 -18.03 -13.39
CA ASP A 36 7.63 -16.69 -13.81
C ASP A 36 7.77 -15.69 -12.65
N LEU A 37 6.90 -15.77 -11.62
CA LEU A 37 7.10 -15.02 -10.37
C LEU A 37 8.34 -15.49 -9.61
N SER A 38 8.62 -16.79 -9.62
CA SER A 38 9.84 -17.35 -9.04
C SER A 38 11.08 -16.83 -9.77
N ALA A 39 11.08 -16.86 -11.11
CA ALA A 39 12.15 -16.28 -11.92
C ALA A 39 12.32 -14.77 -11.66
N ALA A 40 11.22 -14.03 -11.53
CA ALA A 40 11.25 -12.61 -11.18
C ALA A 40 11.85 -12.35 -9.78
N CYS A 41 11.66 -13.26 -8.82
CA CYS A 41 12.34 -13.18 -7.52
C CYS A 41 13.86 -13.32 -7.65
N SER A 42 14.34 -14.25 -8.47
CA SER A 42 15.77 -14.42 -8.74
C SER A 42 16.38 -13.15 -9.35
N VAL A 43 15.74 -12.60 -10.39
CA VAL A 43 16.17 -11.33 -11.01
C VAL A 43 16.18 -10.19 -10.00
N ALA A 44 15.14 -10.06 -9.17
CA ALA A 44 15.09 -9.05 -8.13
C ALA A 44 16.21 -9.21 -7.10
N GLN A 45 16.61 -10.44 -6.78
CA GLN A 45 17.73 -10.71 -5.86
C GLN A 45 19.07 -10.32 -6.49
N GLU A 46 19.30 -10.63 -7.76
CA GLU A 46 20.49 -10.21 -8.51
C GLU A 46 20.60 -8.68 -8.59
N MET A 47 19.51 -8.00 -8.94
CA MET A 47 19.48 -6.53 -8.98
C MET A 47 19.82 -5.91 -7.62
N ARG A 48 19.28 -6.47 -6.53
CA ARG A 48 19.59 -6.00 -5.17
C ARG A 48 21.06 -6.21 -4.81
N ALA A 49 21.62 -7.36 -5.17
CA ALA A 49 23.03 -7.67 -4.93
C ALA A 49 23.95 -6.71 -5.71
N ALA A 50 23.63 -6.43 -6.97
CA ALA A 50 24.36 -5.45 -7.79
C ALA A 50 24.32 -4.03 -7.19
N VAL A 51 23.13 -3.55 -6.80
CA VAL A 51 22.98 -2.23 -6.15
C VAL A 51 23.77 -2.15 -4.85
N LEU A 52 23.78 -3.22 -4.05
CA LEU A 52 24.59 -3.26 -2.82
C LEU A 52 26.08 -3.24 -3.14
N ALA A 53 26.55 -4.05 -4.10
CA ALA A 53 27.96 -4.13 -4.45
C ALA A 53 28.50 -2.81 -5.02
N GLU A 54 27.75 -2.18 -5.93
CA GLU A 54 28.18 -0.99 -6.66
C GLU A 54 27.99 0.30 -5.86
N LEU A 55 26.84 0.44 -5.19
CA LEU A 55 26.46 1.69 -4.53
C LEU A 55 26.55 1.62 -3.00
N GLN A 56 26.78 0.43 -2.43
CA GLN A 56 26.79 0.21 -0.97
C GLN A 56 25.44 0.60 -0.32
N LEU A 57 24.34 0.44 -1.07
CA LEU A 57 22.99 0.79 -0.63
C LEU A 57 22.12 -0.47 -0.50
N PRO A 58 21.73 -0.89 0.71
CA PRO A 58 20.79 -1.99 0.86
C PRO A 58 19.40 -1.56 0.37
N SER A 59 18.76 -2.43 -0.41
CA SER A 59 17.46 -2.14 -1.02
C SER A 59 16.42 -3.22 -0.68
N SER A 60 15.14 -2.83 -0.67
CA SER A 60 14.01 -3.77 -0.56
C SER A 60 13.25 -3.87 -1.88
N ALA A 61 12.76 -5.06 -2.21
CA ALA A 61 12.01 -5.33 -3.42
C ALA A 61 10.75 -6.15 -3.11
N GLY A 62 9.72 -5.92 -3.92
CA GLY A 62 8.45 -6.66 -3.89
C GLY A 62 8.15 -7.19 -5.27
N VAL A 63 7.79 -8.47 -5.38
CA VAL A 63 7.48 -9.15 -6.65
C VAL A 63 6.01 -9.56 -6.64
N ALA A 64 5.27 -9.12 -7.65
CA ALA A 64 3.85 -9.41 -7.82
C ALA A 64 3.43 -9.20 -9.29
N ARG A 65 2.21 -9.62 -9.63
CA ARG A 65 1.61 -9.43 -10.96
C ARG A 65 1.34 -7.99 -11.36
N ASN A 66 1.25 -7.07 -10.39
CA ASN A 66 0.98 -5.68 -10.67
C ASN A 66 1.81 -4.75 -9.78
N LYS A 67 1.96 -3.51 -10.25
CA LYS A 67 2.78 -2.47 -9.63
C LYS A 67 2.32 -2.12 -8.22
N LEU A 68 1.01 -2.11 -7.97
CA LEU A 68 0.45 -1.77 -6.67
C LEU A 68 0.88 -2.80 -5.61
N ALA A 69 0.64 -4.09 -5.88
CA ALA A 69 1.00 -5.18 -4.99
C ALA A 69 2.53 -5.23 -4.77
N ALA A 70 3.32 -5.10 -5.84
CA ALA A 70 4.78 -5.05 -5.77
C ALA A 70 5.27 -3.91 -4.87
N ARG A 71 4.70 -2.69 -5.01
CA ARG A 71 5.05 -1.54 -4.16
C ARG A 71 4.68 -1.75 -2.69
N LEU A 72 3.54 -2.36 -2.41
CA LEU A 72 3.10 -2.62 -1.04
C LEU A 72 3.93 -3.74 -0.39
N LEU A 73 4.31 -4.76 -1.16
CA LEU A 73 5.22 -5.81 -0.73
C LEU A 73 6.62 -5.27 -0.44
N SER A 74 7.18 -4.41 -1.29
CA SER A 74 8.52 -3.86 -1.06
C SER A 74 8.60 -3.04 0.23
N ALA A 75 7.52 -2.34 0.59
CA ALA A 75 7.41 -1.66 1.87
C ALA A 75 7.34 -2.64 3.05
N ALA A 76 6.57 -3.74 2.92
CA ALA A 76 6.49 -4.81 3.93
C ALA A 76 7.79 -5.65 4.02
N ALA A 77 8.59 -5.65 2.95
CA ALA A 77 9.85 -6.37 2.85
C ALA A 77 10.97 -5.73 3.68
N LYS A 78 10.78 -4.51 4.18
CA LYS A 78 11.72 -3.81 5.07
C LYS A 78 11.88 -4.51 6.43
N PRO A 79 13.03 -4.35 7.12
CA PRO A 79 14.23 -3.64 6.67
C PRO A 79 14.95 -4.39 5.54
N ALA A 80 15.70 -3.65 4.71
CA ALA A 80 16.67 -4.24 3.81
C ALA A 80 17.91 -4.62 4.64
N GLY A 81 18.06 -5.90 4.99
CA GLY A 81 19.37 -6.42 5.39
C GLY A 81 20.31 -6.49 4.19
N GLU A 82 21.60 -6.73 4.42
CA GLU A 82 22.63 -6.82 3.36
C GLU A 82 22.22 -7.82 2.27
N LEU A 83 21.93 -9.08 2.61
CA LEU A 83 21.32 -10.05 1.66
C LEU A 83 20.30 -10.99 2.33
N LYS A 84 20.16 -10.95 3.66
CA LYS A 84 19.13 -11.67 4.41
C LYS A 84 17.90 -10.78 4.58
N GLY A 85 16.80 -11.14 3.92
CA GLY A 85 15.57 -10.35 3.91
C GLY A 85 15.55 -9.26 2.84
N GLY A 86 14.61 -8.31 2.95
CA GLY A 86 14.45 -7.23 1.96
C GLY A 86 13.73 -7.62 0.67
N LEU A 87 13.48 -8.91 0.39
CA LEU A 87 12.71 -9.35 -0.78
C LEU A 87 11.43 -10.06 -0.34
N ALA A 88 10.29 -9.63 -0.88
CA ALA A 88 9.00 -10.28 -0.65
C ALA A 88 8.24 -10.53 -1.96
N ALA A 89 7.43 -11.58 -1.98
CA ALA A 89 6.58 -11.93 -3.12
C ALA A 89 5.18 -12.32 -2.65
N VAL A 90 4.20 -12.23 -3.55
CA VAL A 90 2.85 -12.76 -3.33
C VAL A 90 2.48 -13.69 -4.47
N ALA A 91 1.93 -14.85 -4.14
CA ALA A 91 1.39 -15.77 -5.13
C ALA A 91 0.05 -15.26 -5.68
N ASP A 92 -0.31 -15.70 -6.89
CA ASP A 92 -1.52 -15.24 -7.59
C ASP A 92 -2.79 -15.48 -6.77
N ALA A 93 -2.92 -16.67 -6.18
CA ALA A 93 -4.03 -17.04 -5.32
C ALA A 93 -4.14 -16.18 -4.04
N SER A 94 -3.07 -15.52 -3.63
CA SER A 94 -3.03 -14.65 -2.44
C SER A 94 -3.12 -13.16 -2.75
N ALA A 95 -2.99 -12.73 -4.01
CA ALA A 95 -2.84 -11.32 -4.36
C ALA A 95 -4.02 -10.46 -3.87
N ALA A 96 -5.24 -10.95 -4.05
CA ALA A 96 -6.45 -10.26 -3.64
C ALA A 96 -6.59 -10.19 -2.11
N ALA A 97 -6.31 -11.30 -1.40
CA ALA A 97 -6.30 -11.34 0.07
C ALA A 97 -5.22 -10.40 0.64
N PHE A 98 -4.04 -10.38 0.02
CA PHE A 98 -2.96 -9.47 0.38
C PHE A 98 -3.41 -8.02 0.30
N LEU A 99 -3.99 -7.60 -0.82
CA LEU A 99 -4.44 -6.21 -1.02
C LEU A 99 -5.57 -5.84 -0.06
N ARG A 100 -6.55 -6.72 0.16
CA ARG A 100 -7.63 -6.50 1.12
C ARG A 100 -7.12 -6.31 2.55
N SER A 101 -6.06 -7.02 2.94
CA SER A 101 -5.45 -6.85 4.27
C SER A 101 -4.67 -5.54 4.45
N ARG A 102 -4.44 -4.75 3.39
CA ARG A 102 -3.66 -3.51 3.49
C ARG A 102 -4.51 -2.42 4.12
N ARG A 103 -3.87 -1.63 4.98
CA ARG A 103 -4.48 -0.43 5.55
C ARG A 103 -4.81 0.55 4.45
N LEU A 104 -6.02 1.11 4.51
CA LEU A 104 -6.55 2.00 3.47
C LEU A 104 -5.59 3.15 3.17
N LEU A 105 -5.08 3.80 4.22
CA LEU A 105 -4.16 4.95 4.11
C LEU A 105 -2.73 4.59 3.68
N THR A 106 -2.42 3.31 3.50
CA THR A 106 -1.13 2.87 2.94
C THR A 106 -1.17 2.65 1.43
N ILE A 107 -2.37 2.59 0.86
CA ILE A 107 -2.58 2.39 -0.58
C ILE A 107 -2.24 3.70 -1.32
N PRO A 108 -1.32 3.68 -2.29
CA PRO A 108 -1.05 4.82 -3.17
C PRO A 108 -2.34 5.41 -3.77
N GLY A 109 -2.49 6.73 -3.70
CA GLY A 109 -3.72 7.43 -4.09
C GLY A 109 -4.73 7.64 -2.95
N LEU A 110 -4.66 6.86 -1.87
CA LEU A 110 -5.55 6.95 -0.69
C LEU A 110 -4.84 7.47 0.56
N GLN A 111 -3.59 7.95 0.45
CA GLN A 111 -2.78 8.30 1.62
C GLN A 111 -3.14 9.67 2.24
N GLN A 112 -3.89 10.49 1.50
CA GLN A 112 -4.14 11.90 1.82
C GLN A 112 -5.63 12.18 2.02
N LYS A 113 -6.06 13.43 1.78
CA LYS A 113 -7.44 13.94 2.00
C LYS A 113 -8.53 12.95 1.57
N ARG A 114 -8.43 12.38 0.36
CA ARG A 114 -9.41 11.41 -0.17
C ARG A 114 -9.56 10.17 0.71
N GLY A 115 -8.46 9.49 1.05
CA GLY A 115 -8.54 8.28 1.86
C GLY A 115 -8.88 8.54 3.33
N ARG A 116 -8.51 9.73 3.86
CA ARG A 116 -8.94 10.14 5.20
C ARG A 116 -10.45 10.34 5.27
N ALA A 117 -11.03 11.05 4.30
CA ALA A 117 -12.48 11.24 4.23
C ALA A 117 -13.23 9.91 4.12
N LEU A 118 -12.73 8.97 3.29
CA LEU A 118 -13.29 7.62 3.21
C LEU A 118 -13.17 6.85 4.54
N ALA A 119 -11.99 6.88 5.18
CA ALA A 119 -11.79 6.21 6.47
C ALA A 119 -12.73 6.76 7.55
N GLU A 120 -12.89 8.09 7.62
CA GLU A 120 -13.82 8.74 8.54
C GLU A 120 -15.26 8.30 8.27
N ALA A 121 -15.71 8.34 7.02
CA ALA A 121 -17.06 7.92 6.64
C ALA A 121 -17.34 6.45 7.00
N LEU A 122 -16.38 5.55 6.78
CA LEU A 122 -16.49 4.13 7.15
C LEU A 122 -16.56 3.96 8.67
N SER A 123 -15.73 4.67 9.45
CA SER A 123 -15.80 4.66 10.91
C SER A 123 -17.13 5.20 11.44
N HIS A 124 -17.77 6.17 10.76
CA HIS A 124 -19.11 6.62 11.11
C HIS A 124 -20.17 5.54 10.84
N LEU A 125 -20.12 4.87 9.69
CA LEU A 125 -21.05 3.78 9.35
C LEU A 125 -20.97 2.61 10.34
N ALA A 126 -19.76 2.21 10.74
CA ALA A 126 -19.54 1.16 11.73
C ALA A 126 -20.23 1.48 13.06
N ARG A 127 -20.00 2.69 13.60
CA ARG A 127 -20.63 3.15 14.84
C ARG A 127 -22.17 3.19 14.76
N HIS A 128 -22.73 3.58 13.62
CA HIS A 128 -24.18 3.57 13.43
C HIS A 128 -24.77 2.16 13.37
N ALA A 129 -24.02 1.17 12.88
CA ALA A 129 -24.45 -0.22 12.86
C ALA A 129 -24.47 -0.82 14.29
N GLU A 130 -23.42 -0.56 15.07
CA GLU A 130 -23.31 -0.97 16.48
C GLU A 130 -24.44 -0.36 17.33
N ALA A 131 -24.74 0.93 17.17
CA ALA A 131 -25.81 1.61 17.91
C ALA A 131 -27.21 1.02 17.60
N ARG A 132 -27.47 0.62 16.34
CA ARG A 132 -28.73 -0.05 15.96
C ARG A 132 -28.87 -1.43 16.58
N GLN A 133 -27.76 -2.17 16.73
CA GLN A 133 -27.76 -3.47 17.39
C GLN A 133 -27.95 -3.35 18.90
N ALA A 134 -27.35 -2.35 19.54
CA ALA A 134 -27.52 -2.09 20.97
C ALA A 134 -28.92 -1.55 21.34
N GLY A 135 -29.56 -0.80 20.44
CA GLY A 135 -30.90 -0.23 20.63
C GLY A 135 -32.07 -1.17 20.27
N GLY A 136 -31.81 -2.34 19.68
CA GLY A 136 -32.84 -3.31 19.24
C GLY A 136 -33.28 -4.33 20.28
N GLY A 137 -32.85 -4.19 21.54
CA GLY A 137 -33.12 -5.12 22.62
C GLY A 137 -34.47 -4.94 23.31
N THR A 138 -35.59 -5.11 22.60
CA THR A 138 -36.91 -5.41 23.19
C THR A 138 -37.84 -6.09 22.17
N GLY A 139 -37.93 -7.42 22.19
CA GLY A 139 -39.00 -8.18 21.52
C GLY A 139 -38.54 -9.53 20.98
N GLY A 140 -39.11 -10.62 21.51
CA GLY A 140 -38.63 -11.99 21.35
C GLY A 140 -38.94 -12.67 20.01
N GLY A 141 -38.36 -13.86 19.83
CA GLY A 141 -38.66 -14.74 18.70
C GLY A 141 -37.55 -15.75 18.45
N ALA A 142 -37.73 -16.97 18.95
CA ALA A 142 -36.88 -18.12 18.64
C ALA A 142 -36.97 -18.51 17.16
N GLY A 143 -35.84 -18.81 16.52
CA GLY A 143 -35.77 -19.39 15.18
C GLY A 143 -34.47 -19.01 14.46
N GLY A 144 -33.51 -19.94 14.41
CA GLY A 144 -32.17 -19.68 13.89
C GLY A 144 -32.04 -19.62 12.37
N VAL A 145 -30.91 -19.09 11.90
CA VAL A 145 -29.87 -19.78 11.09
C VAL A 145 -28.68 -18.83 10.96
N ASP A 146 -27.47 -19.39 11.08
CA ASP A 146 -26.19 -18.69 11.11
C ASP A 146 -25.90 -17.90 9.82
N GLY A 147 -26.14 -16.59 9.86
CA GLY A 147 -25.64 -15.62 8.90
C GLY A 147 -24.60 -14.73 9.58
N GLY A 148 -23.32 -15.11 9.48
CA GLY A 148 -22.20 -14.36 10.06
C GLY A 148 -22.23 -12.89 9.67
N SER A 149 -22.61 -12.03 10.62
CA SER A 149 -22.46 -10.58 10.49
C SER A 149 -20.95 -10.25 10.48
N PRO A 150 -20.47 -9.41 9.54
CA PRO A 150 -19.10 -8.94 9.59
C PRO A 150 -18.95 -8.10 10.86
N GLY A 151 -18.16 -8.61 11.80
CA GLY A 151 -17.88 -7.93 13.07
C GLY A 151 -17.09 -6.66 12.81
N PHE A 152 -17.77 -5.52 12.82
CA PHE A 152 -17.13 -4.22 12.99
C PHE A 152 -17.00 -3.99 14.50
N GLY A 153 -15.77 -4.05 15.01
CA GLY A 153 -15.46 -3.47 16.32
C GLY A 153 -15.15 -1.97 16.18
N PRO A 154 -14.91 -1.25 17.28
CA PRO A 154 -14.57 0.18 17.22
C PRO A 154 -13.22 0.40 16.52
N CYS A 155 -13.28 0.66 15.20
CA CYS A 155 -12.09 0.87 14.38
C CYS A 155 -11.62 2.33 14.45
N SER A 156 -10.38 2.53 14.87
CA SER A 156 -9.67 3.79 14.58
C SER A 156 -9.59 3.97 13.05
N THR A 157 -9.76 5.19 12.55
CA THR A 157 -9.62 5.52 11.12
C THR A 157 -8.27 5.06 10.55
N SER A 158 -7.25 4.94 11.40
CA SER A 158 -5.89 4.50 11.04
C SER A 158 -5.72 2.97 10.92
N SER A 159 -6.68 2.18 11.41
CA SER A 159 -6.63 0.71 11.37
C SER A 159 -7.46 0.11 10.24
N LEU A 160 -8.35 0.88 9.62
CA LEU A 160 -9.21 0.40 8.54
C LEU A 160 -8.39 -0.13 7.36
N THR A 161 -8.79 -1.30 6.89
CA THR A 161 -8.23 -2.00 5.74
C THR A 161 -9.06 -1.77 4.48
N LEU A 162 -8.50 -2.13 3.32
CA LEU A 162 -9.27 -2.19 2.09
C LEU A 162 -10.41 -3.22 2.20
N GLY A 163 -10.18 -4.36 2.87
CA GLY A 163 -11.20 -5.36 3.12
C GLY A 163 -12.40 -4.79 3.87
N ASP A 164 -12.16 -4.01 4.93
CA ASP A 164 -13.22 -3.33 5.69
C ASP A 164 -14.01 -2.38 4.78
N ALA A 165 -13.31 -1.59 3.95
CA ALA A 165 -13.95 -0.68 3.00
C ALA A 165 -14.80 -1.42 1.95
N LEU A 166 -14.43 -2.62 1.53
CA LEU A 166 -15.18 -3.40 0.55
C LEU A 166 -16.37 -4.14 1.16
N SER A 167 -16.30 -4.46 2.45
CA SER A 167 -17.35 -5.21 3.16
C SER A 167 -18.68 -4.45 3.28
N VAL A 168 -18.68 -3.12 3.16
CA VAL A 168 -19.91 -2.29 3.15
C VAL A 168 -20.72 -2.46 1.85
N GLY A 169 -20.14 -3.10 0.84
CA GLY A 169 -20.76 -3.37 -0.45
C GLY A 169 -20.68 -2.19 -1.43
N ARG A 170 -20.78 -2.51 -2.72
CA ARG A 170 -20.61 -1.55 -3.84
C ARG A 170 -21.53 -0.34 -3.73
N ALA A 171 -22.83 -0.56 -3.50
CA ALA A 171 -23.81 0.53 -3.47
C ALA A 171 -23.56 1.52 -2.33
N ALA A 172 -23.18 1.03 -1.14
CA ALA A 172 -22.84 1.90 -0.03
C ALA A 172 -21.54 2.66 -0.30
N LEU A 173 -20.53 1.99 -0.83
CA LEU A 173 -19.26 2.61 -1.19
C LEU A 173 -19.43 3.70 -2.26
N ALA A 174 -20.24 3.45 -3.28
CA ALA A 174 -20.54 4.43 -4.34
C ALA A 174 -21.22 5.69 -3.81
N ARG A 175 -22.11 5.57 -2.81
CA ARG A 175 -22.70 6.74 -2.13
C ARG A 175 -21.67 7.58 -1.35
N LEU A 176 -20.58 6.96 -0.89
CA LEU A 176 -19.55 7.65 -0.12
C LEU A 176 -18.52 8.36 -1.00
N VAL A 177 -18.10 7.72 -2.10
CA VAL A 177 -16.94 8.19 -2.89
C VAL A 177 -17.23 8.42 -4.37
N GLY A 178 -18.42 8.07 -4.86
CA GLY A 178 -18.75 8.05 -6.29
C GLY A 178 -18.63 6.66 -6.91
N GLU A 179 -19.33 6.45 -8.03
CA GLU A 179 -19.35 5.16 -8.74
C GLU A 179 -17.98 4.77 -9.30
N ALA A 180 -17.25 5.72 -9.89
CA ALA A 180 -15.96 5.46 -10.50
C ALA A 180 -14.94 5.00 -9.44
N GLU A 181 -14.90 5.70 -8.30
CA GLU A 181 -14.01 5.39 -7.19
C GLU A 181 -14.39 4.08 -6.49
N ALA A 182 -15.68 3.79 -6.33
CA ALA A 182 -16.13 2.53 -5.76
C ALA A 182 -15.74 1.34 -6.66
N ALA A 183 -15.91 1.48 -7.97
CA ALA A 183 -15.46 0.50 -8.95
C ALA A 183 -13.93 0.32 -8.92
N GLU A 184 -13.17 1.41 -8.81
CA GLU A 184 -11.72 1.35 -8.66
C GLU A 184 -11.31 0.56 -7.41
N LEU A 185 -11.89 0.86 -6.24
CA LEU A 185 -11.57 0.18 -4.98
C LEU A 185 -11.90 -1.31 -5.01
N LEU A 186 -13.04 -1.69 -5.61
CA LEU A 186 -13.42 -3.10 -5.80
C LEU A 186 -12.40 -3.83 -6.67
N ARG A 187 -12.05 -3.23 -7.82
CA ARG A 187 -11.03 -3.77 -8.73
C ARG A 187 -9.67 -3.92 -8.04
N LEU A 188 -9.26 -2.94 -7.23
CA LEU A 188 -8.04 -3.04 -6.43
C LEU A 188 -8.12 -4.22 -5.44
N GLY A 189 -9.28 -4.41 -4.80
CA GLY A 189 -9.51 -5.54 -3.88
C GLY A 189 -9.42 -6.90 -4.55
N GLU A 190 -9.76 -6.99 -5.82
CA GLU A 190 -9.67 -8.21 -6.63
C GLU A 190 -8.26 -8.48 -7.17
N GLY A 191 -7.30 -7.57 -6.94
CA GLY A 191 -5.95 -7.70 -7.51
C GLY A 191 -5.79 -7.03 -8.87
N GLY A 192 -6.80 -6.34 -9.38
CA GLY A 192 -6.73 -5.61 -10.64
C GLY A 192 -5.97 -4.28 -10.49
N CYS A 193 -5.00 -4.04 -11.38
CA CYS A 193 -4.34 -2.75 -11.53
C CYS A 193 -3.73 -2.66 -12.94
N ASP A 194 -4.34 -1.84 -13.79
CA ASP A 194 -4.03 -1.81 -15.24
C ASP A 194 -2.89 -0.83 -15.58
N GLY A 195 -2.26 -0.25 -14.55
CA GLY A 195 -1.15 0.68 -14.72
C GLY A 195 0.14 -0.07 -15.07
N GLY A 196 0.47 -0.14 -16.36
CA GLY A 196 1.74 -0.65 -16.84
C GLY A 196 2.96 0.07 -16.25
N VAL A 197 4.12 -0.57 -16.33
CA VAL A 197 5.38 0.09 -16.02
C VAL A 197 5.67 1.06 -17.17
N VAL A 198 5.66 2.35 -16.85
CA VAL A 198 5.97 3.42 -17.80
C VAL A 198 7.42 3.83 -17.60
N GLU A 199 8.19 3.78 -18.68
CA GLU A 199 9.54 4.33 -18.70
C GLU A 199 9.47 5.83 -18.45
N ARG A 200 10.14 6.27 -17.37
CA ARG A 200 10.34 7.69 -17.11
C ARG A 200 11.63 8.05 -17.83
N GLY A 201 11.52 8.58 -19.04
CA GLY A 201 12.66 9.18 -19.75
C GLY A 201 13.26 10.37 -18.96
N PRO A 202 13.98 11.28 -19.62
CA PRO A 202 14.59 12.44 -18.95
C PRO A 202 13.59 13.22 -18.09
N ALA A 203 14.08 13.81 -16.99
CA ALA A 203 13.24 14.48 -16.00
C ALA A 203 12.38 15.58 -16.65
N ARG A 204 11.05 15.48 -16.58
CA ARG A 204 10.14 16.45 -17.24
C ARG A 204 10.20 17.86 -16.62
N SER A 205 10.73 17.97 -15.41
CA SER A 205 10.95 19.23 -14.71
C SER A 205 12.16 19.13 -13.79
N ILE A 206 12.81 20.27 -13.55
CA ILE A 206 13.89 20.44 -12.57
C ILE A 206 13.41 21.53 -11.61
N SER A 207 13.30 21.23 -10.32
CA SER A 207 12.91 22.21 -9.29
C SER A 207 14.03 22.40 -8.26
N ALA A 208 14.00 23.53 -7.55
CA ALA A 208 14.78 23.80 -6.35
C ALA A 208 13.87 24.54 -5.38
N GLU A 209 13.73 24.01 -4.18
CA GLU A 209 12.71 24.47 -3.21
C GLU A 209 13.35 24.61 -1.83
N VAL A 210 12.90 25.62 -1.08
CA VAL A 210 13.21 25.79 0.34
C VAL A 210 11.96 26.26 1.06
N SER A 211 11.67 25.65 2.20
CA SER A 211 10.59 26.08 3.09
C SER A 211 11.15 27.06 4.12
N PHE A 212 10.47 28.20 4.31
CA PHE A 212 10.84 29.19 5.33
C PHE A 212 9.57 29.75 5.99
N PRO A 213 9.66 30.25 7.24
CA PRO A 213 8.53 30.88 7.91
C PRO A 213 8.00 32.08 7.12
N PRO A 214 6.69 32.40 7.21
CA PRO A 214 6.13 33.59 6.56
C PRO A 214 6.95 34.84 6.90
N THR A 215 7.35 35.59 5.88
CA THR A 215 8.09 36.84 6.05
C THR A 215 7.63 37.85 5.00
N SER A 216 7.58 39.12 5.38
CA SER A 216 7.31 40.24 4.47
C SER A 216 8.60 40.88 3.93
N ASP A 217 9.76 40.35 4.32
CA ASP A 217 11.07 40.88 3.91
C ASP A 217 11.39 40.51 2.46
N ALA A 218 11.21 41.48 1.57
CA ALA A 218 11.49 41.34 0.15
C ALA A 218 12.98 41.10 -0.15
N ALA A 219 13.90 41.63 0.67
CA ALA A 219 15.33 41.42 0.46
C ALA A 219 15.71 39.96 0.71
N ARG A 220 15.17 39.38 1.79
CA ARG A 220 15.31 37.96 2.11
C ARG A 220 14.70 37.05 1.04
N HIS A 221 13.54 37.43 0.48
CA HIS A 221 12.96 36.70 -0.66
C HIS A 221 13.88 36.74 -1.88
N ALA A 222 14.39 37.92 -2.24
CA ALA A 222 15.27 38.07 -3.40
C ALA A 222 16.57 37.27 -3.25
N GLU A 223 17.17 37.26 -2.06
CA GLU A 223 18.34 36.43 -1.76
C GLU A 223 18.04 34.94 -1.89
N THR A 224 16.93 34.48 -1.32
CA THR A 224 16.49 33.09 -1.40
C THR A 224 16.28 32.67 -2.86
N LEU A 225 15.58 33.48 -3.65
CA LEU A 225 15.32 33.23 -5.06
C LEU A 225 16.62 33.18 -5.87
N ARG A 226 17.59 34.05 -5.60
CA ARG A 226 18.92 34.00 -6.24
C ARG A 226 19.63 32.66 -5.94
N GLY A 227 19.59 32.19 -4.70
CA GLY A 227 20.18 30.90 -4.32
C GLY A 227 19.50 29.70 -5.00
N LEU A 228 18.17 29.71 -5.10
CA LEU A 228 17.41 28.69 -5.81
C LEU A 228 17.70 28.72 -7.32
N ALA A 229 17.74 29.91 -7.93
CA ALA A 229 18.06 30.09 -9.35
C ALA A 229 19.45 29.55 -9.68
N ALA A 230 20.47 29.86 -8.86
CA ALA A 230 21.81 29.31 -9.03
C ALA A 230 21.83 27.77 -8.94
N THR A 231 21.02 27.20 -8.05
CA THR A 231 20.89 25.73 -7.92
C THR A 231 20.20 25.11 -9.13
N LEU A 232 19.14 25.74 -9.64
CA LEU A 232 18.46 25.32 -10.88
C LEU A 232 19.41 25.34 -12.06
N LEU A 233 20.14 26.44 -12.27
CA LEU A 233 21.10 26.57 -13.38
C LEU A 233 22.16 25.47 -13.34
N ARG A 234 22.72 25.14 -12.17
CA ARG A 234 23.66 24.02 -12.04
C ARG A 234 23.03 22.68 -12.40
N ARG A 235 21.78 22.44 -11.97
CA ARG A 235 21.06 21.18 -12.29
C ARG A 235 20.74 21.08 -13.77
N CYS A 236 20.29 22.17 -14.40
CA CYS A 236 20.05 22.21 -15.85
C CYS A 236 21.35 21.98 -16.63
N ALA A 237 22.45 22.62 -16.23
CA ALA A 237 23.75 22.42 -16.86
C ALA A 237 24.24 20.97 -16.75
N ALA A 238 24.06 20.31 -15.61
CA ALA A 238 24.43 18.91 -15.41
C ALA A 238 23.51 17.93 -16.16
N ASP A 239 22.24 18.29 -16.34
CA ASP A 239 21.26 17.49 -17.08
C ASP A 239 21.50 17.53 -18.60
N GLY A 240 22.13 18.59 -19.11
CA GLY A 240 22.70 18.65 -20.46
C GLY A 240 21.68 18.81 -21.59
N ARG A 241 20.39 18.99 -21.29
CA ARG A 241 19.38 19.36 -22.28
C ARG A 241 19.45 20.88 -22.59
N PRO A 242 19.24 21.28 -23.86
CA PRO A 242 19.27 22.68 -24.28
C PRO A 242 18.13 23.51 -23.67
#